data_AF-A0A8J2JBY8-F1
#
_entry.id   AF-A0A8J2JBY8-F1
#
_cell.length_a   1.000
_cell.length_b   1.000
_cell.length_c   1.000
_cell.angle_alpha   90.00
_cell.angle_beta   90.00
_cell.angle_gamma   90.00
#
_symmetry.space_group_name_H-M   'P 1'
#
loop_
_entity.id
_entity.type
_entity.pdbx_description
1 polymer ?
#
loop_
_entity_poly.entity_id
_entity_poly.type
_entity_poly.pdbx_seq_one_letter_code
_entity_poly.pdbx_strand_id
1 'polypeptide(L)'
;MEGIETTQAVVAMDISEDPEPSTEPTKPTDCANTSETSASPTTDLRASSPMMEADDSQNTSGKVIEVKKTKPTLHVRDNLGYWKCSQTLQDGSTCSSYNVMDFKQCKDCKSRRGVGDDGTDAYGTKIAKIVHVNNENGDEFWQYVIEE
;
A
#
# COMPACT_ATOMS: atom_id res chain seq x y z
N MET A 1 -8.55 9.62 -66.13
CA MET A 1 -7.10 9.52 -65.87
C MET A 1 -6.65 10.93 -65.63
N GLU A 2 -6.30 11.25 -64.39
CA GLU A 2 -5.42 12.36 -63.99
C GLU A 2 -5.36 12.31 -62.47
N GLY A 3 -4.28 11.69 -61.98
CA GLY A 3 -3.95 11.62 -60.57
C GLY A 3 -3.32 12.93 -60.12
N ILE A 4 -3.57 13.29 -58.87
CA ILE A 4 -2.76 14.27 -58.15
C ILE A 4 -2.23 13.61 -56.88
N GLU A 5 -1.04 13.05 -56.99
CA GLU A 5 -0.13 12.88 -55.86
C GLU A 5 0.37 14.27 -55.45
N THR A 6 0.34 14.58 -54.16
CA THR A 6 1.23 15.59 -53.57
C THR A 6 1.52 15.23 -52.11
N THR A 7 2.65 14.54 -51.96
CA THR A 7 3.77 14.81 -51.05
C THR A 7 3.49 15.20 -49.60
N GLN A 8 3.92 14.33 -48.70
CA GLN A 8 4.11 14.58 -47.27
C GLN A 8 5.22 15.62 -47.03
N ALA A 9 5.03 16.49 -46.04
CA ALA A 9 6.09 17.32 -45.47
C ALA A 9 6.16 17.06 -43.96
N VAL A 10 7.17 16.30 -43.53
CA VAL A 10 7.57 16.18 -42.13
C VAL A 10 8.56 17.31 -41.84
N VAL A 11 8.21 18.23 -40.95
CA VAL A 11 9.14 19.21 -40.42
C VAL A 11 9.70 18.63 -39.13
N ALA A 12 10.94 18.14 -39.19
CA ALA A 12 11.73 17.84 -38.01
C ALA A 12 12.20 19.17 -37.42
N MET A 13 11.84 19.45 -36.16
CA MET A 13 12.48 20.49 -35.37
C MET A 13 13.41 19.79 -34.37
N ASP A 14 14.68 19.70 -34.74
CA ASP A 14 15.80 19.56 -33.82
C ASP A 14 15.98 20.91 -33.09
N ILE A 15 15.98 20.88 -31.76
CA ILE A 15 16.65 21.92 -30.97
C ILE A 15 17.28 21.27 -29.74
N SER A 16 18.60 21.35 -29.73
CA SER A 16 19.54 20.82 -28.76
C SER A 16 19.71 21.73 -27.53
N GLU A 17 20.29 21.15 -26.47
CA GLU A 17 21.08 21.79 -25.38
C GLU A 17 20.31 22.69 -24.39
N ASP A 18 20.51 22.67 -23.06
CA ASP A 18 21.52 22.10 -22.15
C ASP A 18 20.91 22.07 -20.71
N PRO A 19 21.41 21.26 -19.74
CA PRO A 19 20.84 21.11 -18.40
C PRO A 19 21.49 21.99 -17.32
N GLU A 20 20.69 22.59 -16.44
CA GLU A 20 21.21 23.19 -15.19
C GLU A 20 20.75 22.39 -13.94
N PRO A 21 21.68 21.92 -13.09
CA PRO A 21 21.39 21.44 -11.75
C PRO A 21 21.65 22.56 -10.72
N SER A 22 20.63 22.94 -9.93
CA SER A 22 20.83 23.83 -8.79
C SER A 22 20.32 23.19 -7.49
N THR A 23 21.27 22.62 -6.75
CA THR A 23 21.22 22.28 -5.34
C THR A 23 21.15 23.53 -4.46
N GLU A 24 20.22 23.60 -3.49
CA GLU A 24 20.59 23.84 -2.09
C GLU A 24 19.47 23.46 -1.10
N PRO A 25 19.81 22.98 0.12
CA PRO A 25 18.89 22.47 1.13
C PRO A 25 18.60 23.52 2.22
N THR A 26 17.32 23.68 2.62
CA THR A 26 17.00 24.45 3.84
C THR A 26 16.91 23.49 5.05
N LYS A 27 17.87 23.65 5.95
CA LYS A 27 18.03 22.99 7.26
C LYS A 27 16.88 23.35 8.24
N PRO A 28 16.48 22.44 9.14
CA PRO A 28 15.53 22.72 10.22
C PRO A 28 16.19 23.46 11.40
N THR A 29 15.44 24.37 12.02
CA THR A 29 15.80 25.03 13.29
C THR A 29 15.29 24.21 14.48
N ASP A 30 16.23 23.55 15.16
CA ASP A 30 16.23 23.22 16.60
C ASP A 30 16.20 24.54 17.43
N CYS A 31 15.72 24.68 18.66
CA CYS A 31 15.55 23.76 19.78
C CYS A 31 14.77 24.47 20.91
N ALA A 32 14.20 23.67 21.81
CA ALA A 32 14.06 23.90 23.26
C ALA A 32 13.20 25.06 23.81
N ASN A 33 12.20 24.67 24.62
CA ASN A 33 12.16 25.15 26.00
C ASN A 33 11.58 24.10 26.95
N THR A 34 12.41 23.72 27.91
CA THR A 34 12.13 22.90 29.10
C THR A 34 11.29 23.72 30.08
N SER A 35 10.29 23.10 30.73
CA SER A 35 9.84 23.49 32.07
C SER A 35 9.06 22.34 32.70
N GLU A 36 9.59 21.85 33.81
CA GLU A 36 8.98 20.89 34.73
C GLU A 36 7.80 21.54 35.48
N THR A 37 6.85 20.73 35.99
CA THR A 37 6.32 20.77 37.38
C THR A 37 4.98 20.03 37.50
N SER A 38 5.02 18.95 38.30
CA SER A 38 4.06 18.50 39.32
C SER A 38 2.55 18.75 39.17
N ALA A 39 1.75 17.68 39.22
CA ALA A 39 0.79 17.39 40.31
C ALA A 39 -0.14 16.23 39.94
N SER A 40 -0.27 15.25 40.84
CA SER A 40 -1.37 14.28 40.84
C SER A 40 -2.66 14.95 41.33
N PRO A 41 -3.82 14.44 40.89
CA PRO A 41 -4.78 14.03 41.91
C PRO A 41 -5.30 12.60 41.70
N THR A 42 -5.33 11.89 42.82
CA THR A 42 -6.00 10.61 43.03
C THR A 42 -7.51 10.86 43.06
N THR A 43 -8.28 10.17 42.21
CA THR A 43 -9.74 10.10 42.37
C THR A 43 -10.20 8.65 42.27
N ASP A 44 -10.86 8.26 43.35
CA ASP A 44 -11.67 7.09 43.68
C ASP A 44 -12.38 6.40 42.51
N LEU A 45 -12.26 5.06 42.42
CA LEU A 45 -13.30 4.21 41.83
C LEU A 45 -13.44 2.92 42.64
N ARG A 46 -14.21 3.04 43.73
CA ARG A 46 -14.98 1.95 44.32
C ARG A 46 -16.09 1.51 43.37
N ALA A 47 -16.11 0.24 42.97
CA ALA A 47 -17.32 -0.60 42.96
C ALA A 47 -17.02 -2.04 42.53
N SER A 48 -17.52 -2.96 43.34
CA SER A 48 -17.45 -4.40 43.21
C SER A 48 -18.21 -4.97 41.99
N SER A 49 -17.76 -6.14 41.52
CA SER A 49 -18.46 -7.17 40.73
C SER A 49 -19.86 -7.53 41.30
N PRO A 50 -20.73 -8.39 40.71
CA PRO A 50 -20.53 -9.36 39.61
C PRO A 50 -21.72 -9.48 38.60
N MET A 51 -21.64 -10.35 37.58
CA MET A 51 -22.63 -11.42 37.28
C MET A 51 -22.34 -12.16 35.96
N MET A 52 -22.96 -13.33 35.90
CA MET A 52 -22.73 -14.50 35.09
C MET A 52 -23.52 -14.55 33.76
N GLU A 53 -23.00 -15.38 32.85
CA GLU A 53 -23.63 -16.13 31.74
C GLU A 53 -24.22 -15.38 30.53
N ALA A 54 -23.69 -15.72 29.36
CA ALA A 54 -24.50 -16.11 28.21
C ALA A 54 -23.64 -17.00 27.29
N ASP A 55 -23.82 -18.31 27.41
CA ASP A 55 -23.60 -19.25 26.32
C ASP A 55 -24.67 -18.95 25.27
N ASP A 56 -24.27 -18.54 24.06
CA ASP A 56 -25.09 -18.77 22.86
C ASP A 56 -24.19 -19.27 21.75
N SER A 57 -24.15 -20.59 21.69
CA SER A 57 -23.71 -21.37 20.56
C SER A 57 -24.47 -20.96 19.28
N GLN A 58 -23.81 -20.28 18.35
CA GLN A 58 -24.17 -20.35 16.94
C GLN A 58 -22.99 -20.84 16.11
N ASN A 59 -23.00 -22.16 15.95
CA ASN A 59 -22.37 -22.93 14.90
C ASN A 59 -22.65 -22.31 13.52
N THR A 60 -21.72 -21.49 13.01
CA THR A 60 -21.50 -21.40 11.57
C THR A 60 -20.28 -22.24 11.24
N SER A 61 -20.52 -23.48 10.84
CA SER A 61 -19.56 -24.36 10.18
C SER A 61 -19.09 -23.75 8.85
N GLY A 62 -18.37 -22.64 8.91
CA GLY A 62 -17.34 -22.33 7.93
C GLY A 62 -16.14 -23.15 8.36
N LYS A 63 -15.67 -24.05 7.48
CA LYS A 63 -14.35 -24.67 7.64
C LYS A 63 -13.35 -23.52 7.78
N VAL A 64 -12.96 -23.19 9.02
CA VAL A 64 -11.89 -22.22 9.28
C VAL A 64 -10.63 -22.94 8.83
N ILE A 65 -10.32 -22.81 7.54
CA ILE A 65 -8.99 -23.17 7.03
C ILE A 65 -8.07 -22.21 7.77
N GLU A 66 -7.28 -22.75 8.70
CA GLU A 66 -6.31 -21.96 9.45
C GLU A 66 -5.21 -21.53 8.47
N VAL A 67 -5.39 -20.35 7.89
CA VAL A 67 -4.46 -19.82 6.89
C VAL A 67 -3.21 -19.33 7.60
N LYS A 68 -2.16 -20.16 7.60
CA LYS A 68 -0.87 -19.83 8.21
C LYS A 68 -0.19 -18.70 7.44
N LYS A 69 0.31 -17.69 8.15
CA LYS A 69 1.02 -16.55 7.54
C LYS A 69 2.53 -16.66 7.76
N THR A 70 3.33 -16.27 6.76
CA THR A 70 4.78 -16.26 6.88
C THR A 70 5.29 -15.04 7.65
N LYS A 71 6.57 -15.06 8.04
CA LYS A 71 7.32 -13.84 8.32
C LYS A 71 7.35 -12.95 7.06
N PRO A 72 7.22 -11.61 7.18
CA PRO A 72 7.38 -10.71 6.05
C PRO A 72 8.76 -10.84 5.40
N THR A 73 8.82 -10.72 4.08
CA THR A 73 10.04 -10.84 3.29
C THR A 73 10.06 -9.83 2.12
N LEU A 74 11.26 -9.46 1.68
CA LEU A 74 11.48 -8.65 0.47
C LEU A 74 11.35 -9.49 -0.81
N HIS A 75 11.39 -10.82 -0.68
CA HIS A 75 11.35 -11.71 -1.82
C HIS A 75 9.93 -11.79 -2.41
N VAL A 76 9.79 -11.34 -3.65
CA VAL A 76 8.61 -11.53 -4.49
C VAL A 76 8.68 -12.93 -5.11
N ARG A 77 7.69 -13.78 -4.84
CA ARG A 77 7.62 -15.15 -5.37
C ARG A 77 7.12 -15.17 -6.81
N ASP A 78 7.57 -16.14 -7.60
CA ASP A 78 7.19 -16.29 -9.02
C ASP A 78 5.70 -16.55 -9.24
N ASN A 79 5.01 -17.13 -8.26
CA ASN A 79 3.57 -17.36 -8.33
C ASN A 79 2.73 -16.10 -8.03
N LEU A 80 3.36 -14.96 -7.71
CA LEU A 80 2.70 -13.68 -7.56
C LEU A 80 2.58 -13.00 -8.93
N GLY A 81 1.44 -13.17 -9.58
CA GLY A 81 1.21 -12.66 -10.94
C GLY A 81 0.70 -11.22 -10.99
N TYR A 82 -0.11 -10.83 -9.99
CA TYR A 82 -0.76 -9.53 -9.95
C TYR A 82 -0.77 -8.96 -8.52
N TRP A 83 -1.10 -7.68 -8.41
CA TRP A 83 -1.47 -7.06 -7.14
C TRP A 83 -2.78 -6.30 -7.26
N LYS A 84 -3.59 -6.37 -6.22
CA LYS A 84 -4.86 -5.67 -6.06
C LYS A 84 -4.64 -4.43 -5.19
N CYS A 85 -4.96 -3.27 -5.75
CA CYS A 85 -4.89 -1.99 -5.06
C CYS A 85 -5.95 -1.92 -3.95
N SER A 86 -5.52 -1.63 -2.73
CA SER A 86 -6.37 -1.48 -1.55
C SER A 86 -6.42 -0.04 -1.04
N GLN A 87 -6.00 0.93 -1.86
CA GLN A 87 -5.97 2.34 -1.48
C GLN A 87 -7.38 2.95 -1.45
N THR A 88 -7.64 3.76 -0.41
CA THR A 88 -8.88 4.52 -0.26
C THR A 88 -8.89 5.73 -1.20
N LEU A 89 -9.98 5.88 -1.94
CA LEU A 89 -10.23 6.98 -2.86
C LEU A 89 -10.84 8.19 -2.12
N GLN A 90 -10.94 9.33 -2.81
CA GLN A 90 -11.48 10.56 -2.24
C GLN A 90 -12.95 10.44 -1.80
N ASP A 91 -13.72 9.54 -2.42
CA ASP A 91 -15.11 9.23 -2.06
C ASP A 91 -15.23 8.23 -0.89
N GLY A 92 -14.11 7.80 -0.30
CA GLY A 92 -14.06 6.83 0.77
C GLY A 92 -14.15 5.37 0.31
N SER A 93 -14.32 5.11 -0.99
CA SER A 93 -14.32 3.74 -1.54
C SER A 93 -12.89 3.18 -1.67
N THR A 94 -12.75 1.88 -1.88
CA THR A 94 -11.44 1.23 -2.12
C THR A 94 -11.26 0.90 -3.59
N CYS A 95 -10.12 1.30 -4.19
CA CYS A 95 -9.86 1.15 -5.63
C CYS A 95 -10.09 -0.28 -6.16
N SER A 96 -9.58 -1.31 -5.48
CA SER A 96 -9.77 -2.73 -5.80
C SER A 96 -9.28 -3.19 -7.18
N SER A 97 -8.53 -2.35 -7.91
CA SER A 97 -8.02 -2.66 -9.25
C SER A 97 -6.86 -3.66 -9.24
N TYR A 98 -6.87 -4.58 -10.20
CA TYR A 98 -5.78 -5.53 -10.44
C TYR A 98 -4.75 -4.96 -11.42
N ASN A 99 -3.49 -5.07 -11.05
CA ASN A 99 -2.33 -4.55 -11.77
C ASN A 99 -1.27 -5.64 -11.89
N VAL A 100 -0.48 -5.63 -12.97
CA VAL A 100 0.66 -6.55 -13.09
C VAL A 100 1.77 -6.16 -12.10
N MET A 101 2.53 -7.16 -11.63
CA MET A 101 3.57 -6.96 -10.60
C MET A 101 4.67 -5.97 -10.98
N ASP A 102 4.98 -5.84 -12.27
CA ASP A 102 6.01 -4.91 -12.76
C ASP A 102 5.62 -3.44 -12.59
N PHE A 103 4.32 -3.12 -12.55
CA PHE A 103 3.86 -1.76 -12.32
C PHE A 103 3.63 -1.49 -10.85
N LYS A 104 4.42 -0.56 -10.28
CA LYS A 104 4.23 -0.06 -8.91
C LYS A 104 3.18 1.03 -8.79
N GLN A 105 2.58 1.50 -9.88
CA GLN A 105 1.49 2.48 -9.87
C GLN A 105 0.19 1.81 -10.33
N CYS A 106 -0.89 2.03 -9.58
CA CYS A 106 -2.20 1.54 -9.96
C CYS A 106 -2.67 2.20 -11.25
N LYS A 107 -3.10 1.40 -12.23
CA LYS A 107 -3.56 1.89 -13.54
C LYS A 107 -4.83 2.75 -13.42
N ASP A 108 -5.69 2.47 -12.43
CA ASP A 108 -6.98 3.14 -12.27
C ASP A 108 -6.88 4.37 -11.38
N CYS A 109 -6.46 4.22 -10.10
CA CYS A 109 -6.44 5.33 -9.14
C CYS A 109 -5.11 6.10 -9.06
N LYS A 110 -4.09 5.69 -9.82
CA LYS A 110 -2.75 6.29 -9.85
C LYS A 110 -1.98 6.26 -8.52
N SER A 111 -2.54 5.68 -7.48
CA SER A 111 -1.83 5.44 -6.21
C SER A 111 -0.67 4.47 -6.41
N ARG A 112 0.41 4.70 -5.66
CA ARG A 112 1.54 3.77 -5.60
C ARG A 112 1.13 2.52 -4.83
N ARG A 113 1.64 1.37 -5.27
CA ARG A 113 1.54 0.10 -4.56
C ARG A 113 2.12 0.27 -3.15
N GLY A 114 1.35 -0.12 -2.15
CA GLY A 114 1.61 0.25 -0.77
C GLY A 114 1.07 -0.74 0.25
N VAL A 115 1.28 -0.39 1.52
CA VAL A 115 0.77 -1.18 2.65
C VAL A 115 -0.73 -1.40 2.49
N GLY A 116 -1.18 -2.64 2.69
CA GLY A 116 -2.59 -2.98 2.51
C GLY A 116 -2.90 -3.68 1.19
N ASP A 117 -2.07 -3.47 0.17
CA ASP A 117 -2.29 -4.06 -1.16
C ASP A 117 -2.06 -5.58 -1.12
N ASP A 118 -2.91 -6.29 -1.84
CA ASP A 118 -2.91 -7.74 -1.86
C ASP A 118 -2.16 -8.25 -3.08
N GLY A 119 -1.30 -9.24 -2.88
CA GLY A 119 -0.63 -9.93 -3.98
C GLY A 119 -1.42 -11.18 -4.33
N THR A 120 -1.67 -11.39 -5.61
CA THR A 120 -2.51 -12.48 -6.10
C THR A 120 -1.80 -13.34 -7.13
N ASP A 121 -2.20 -14.61 -7.21
CA ASP A 121 -1.78 -15.50 -8.28
C ASP A 121 -2.44 -15.13 -9.63
N ALA A 122 -2.16 -15.93 -10.66
CA ALA A 122 -2.73 -15.74 -11.99
C ALA A 122 -4.26 -15.89 -12.06
N TYR A 123 -4.88 -16.51 -11.06
CA TYR A 123 -6.33 -16.73 -10.95
C TYR A 123 -7.03 -15.66 -10.09
N GLY A 124 -6.27 -14.71 -9.52
CA GLY A 124 -6.79 -13.68 -8.64
C GLY A 124 -6.93 -14.12 -7.18
N THR A 125 -6.42 -15.30 -6.82
CA THR A 125 -6.39 -15.79 -5.44
C THR A 125 -5.36 -15.00 -4.65
N LYS A 126 -5.74 -14.49 -3.49
CA LYS A 126 -4.82 -13.77 -2.60
C LYS A 126 -3.84 -14.73 -1.96
N ILE A 127 -2.56 -14.52 -2.23
CA ILE A 127 -1.46 -15.33 -1.68
C ILE A 127 -0.44 -14.50 -0.89
N ALA A 128 -0.53 -13.16 -0.96
CA ALA A 128 0.33 -12.27 -0.19
C ALA A 128 -0.36 -10.94 0.16
N LYS A 129 0.25 -10.19 1.08
CA LYS A 129 -0.13 -8.81 1.42
C LYS A 129 1.10 -7.98 1.75
N ILE A 130 1.14 -6.72 1.30
CA ILE A 130 2.17 -5.77 1.73
C ILE A 130 1.84 -5.30 3.14
N VAL A 131 2.76 -5.54 4.07
CA VAL A 131 2.60 -5.14 5.48
C VAL A 131 3.45 -3.94 5.86
N HIS A 132 4.52 -3.68 5.10
CA HIS A 132 5.38 -2.52 5.29
C HIS A 132 6.01 -2.10 3.97
N VAL A 133 6.22 -0.79 3.81
CA VAL A 133 7.02 -0.21 2.73
C VAL A 133 8.04 0.71 3.37
N ASN A 134 9.32 0.52 3.06
CA ASN A 134 10.37 1.42 3.51
C ASN A 134 10.31 2.70 2.67
N ASN A 135 10.13 3.85 3.34
CA ASN A 135 9.99 5.14 2.67
C ASN A 135 11.33 5.69 2.12
N GLU A 136 12.47 5.18 2.58
CA GLU A 136 13.79 5.64 2.14
C GLU A 136 14.19 5.06 0.79
N ASN A 137 13.94 3.75 0.57
CA ASN A 137 14.37 3.04 -0.63
C ASN A 137 13.21 2.45 -1.46
N GLY A 138 11.98 2.45 -0.94
CA GLY A 138 10.80 1.92 -1.62
C GLY A 138 10.66 0.41 -1.57
N ASP A 139 11.38 -0.27 -0.68
CA ASP A 139 11.30 -1.72 -0.48
C ASP A 139 9.94 -2.14 0.09
N GLU A 140 9.36 -3.20 -0.47
CA GLU A 140 8.05 -3.73 -0.12
C GLU A 140 8.21 -5.05 0.65
N PHE A 141 7.69 -5.10 1.88
CA PHE A 141 7.72 -6.30 2.72
C PHE A 141 6.40 -7.06 2.59
N TRP A 142 6.48 -8.24 1.99
CA TRP A 142 5.35 -9.11 1.69
C TRP A 142 5.19 -10.20 2.74
N GLN A 143 3.98 -10.32 3.28
CA GLN A 143 3.58 -11.45 4.11
C GLN A 143 2.77 -12.44 3.26
N TYR A 144 3.26 -13.66 3.12
CA TYR A 144 2.61 -14.70 2.34
C TYR A 144 1.66 -15.52 3.17
N VAL A 145 0.61 -15.96 2.51
CA VAL A 145 -0.30 -17.00 2.97
C VAL A 145 0.30 -18.36 2.58
N ILE A 146 0.31 -19.29 3.53
CA ILE A 146 0.58 -20.70 3.29
C ILE A 146 -0.77 -21.41 3.41
N GLU A 147 -1.19 -22.04 2.32
CA GLU A 147 -2.25 -23.04 2.37
C GLU A 147 -1.62 -24.35 2.85
N GLU A 148 -2.20 -24.96 3.89
CA GLU A 148 -1.80 -26.28 4.42
C GLU A 148 -2.76 -27.36 3.92
#